data_AF-A0A9E0HAU1-F1
#
_entry.id   AF-A0A9E0HAU1-F1
#
_cell.length_a   1.000
_cell.length_b   1.000
_cell.length_c   1.000
_cell.angle_alpha   90.00
_cell.angle_beta   90.00
_cell.angle_gamma   90.00
#
_symmetry.space_group_name_H-M   'P 1'
#
loop_
_entity.id
_entity.type
_entity.pdbx_description
1 polymer ?
#
loop_
_entity_poly.entity_id
_entity_poly.type
_entity_poly.pdbx_seq_one_letter_code
_entity_poly.pdbx_strand_id
1 'polypeptide(L)'
;MRPLLACLALAAACGPEAATEVDAPPADAAADARLIDAVPIDSPDAPPPPDVEVVVTADNAYSFGYGDDTGIGTYIQGTRAVTAGQIFNCPIGEGPERYVVPGASAPDTAYLYIVSWDDLRVTQGVLGQFRRGAGAPVYTGGEDWQVCATGIDLSASANGPTQAEVNAQIAICNAGTGAPGTTSRGWVNTVGAVTAGALGTLAIGEPNDGAAGDFPLVCPASMGGIDANARWMWYQPGGVANPFRSTGTNTFRAYLIFRLPTVEIPIG
;
A
#
# COMPACT_ATOMS: atom_id res chain seq x y z
N MET A 1 35.30 22.34 45.94
CA MET A 1 35.67 23.75 46.17
C MET A 1 35.50 24.54 44.86
N ARG A 2 35.24 25.85 44.93
CA ARG A 2 35.35 26.85 43.83
C ARG A 2 36.81 27.40 43.77
N PRO A 3 37.20 28.36 42.89
CA PRO A 3 36.54 28.97 41.70
C PRO A 3 37.23 28.47 40.40
N LEU A 4 37.28 29.08 39.19
CA LEU A 4 36.88 30.35 38.54
C LEU A 4 36.18 29.98 37.19
N LEU A 5 35.44 30.80 36.41
CA LEU A 5 35.10 32.23 36.32
C LEU A 5 36.12 33.24 35.71
N ALA A 6 36.00 33.50 34.40
CA ALA A 6 36.57 34.66 33.70
C ALA A 6 35.52 35.30 32.78
N CYS A 7 35.59 36.62 32.55
CA CYS A 7 34.60 37.42 31.81
C CYS A 7 35.24 38.74 31.33
N LEU A 8 34.49 39.57 30.57
CA LEU A 8 34.86 40.86 29.97
C LEU A 8 35.86 40.77 28.79
N ALA A 9 35.89 41.71 27.82
CA ALA A 9 35.02 42.88 27.56
C ALA A 9 34.98 43.24 26.06
N LEU A 10 34.05 44.13 25.68
CA LEU A 10 33.94 44.72 24.34
C LEU A 10 35.08 45.72 24.07
N ALA A 11 35.37 45.94 22.78
CA ALA A 11 35.89 47.21 22.28
C ALA A 11 35.07 47.62 21.04
N ALA A 12 34.76 48.92 20.93
CA ALA A 12 34.06 49.50 19.79
C ALA A 12 34.88 50.69 19.24
N ALA A 13 34.82 50.91 17.92
CA ALA A 13 35.46 52.03 17.24
C ALA A 13 34.60 52.46 16.04
N CYS A 14 34.60 53.76 15.71
CA CYS A 14 33.66 54.34 14.74
C CYS A 14 34.35 55.11 13.59
N GLY A 15 33.97 54.75 12.36
CA GLY A 15 33.98 55.60 11.16
C GLY A 15 35.34 55.98 10.53
N PRO A 16 35.33 56.78 9.43
CA PRO A 16 34.16 57.17 8.62
C PRO A 16 34.29 56.88 7.10
N GLU A 17 33.14 57.00 6.42
CA GLU A 17 32.90 57.38 5.01
C GLU A 17 33.95 57.12 3.90
N ALA A 18 33.54 56.32 2.91
CA ALA A 18 33.61 56.70 1.49
C ALA A 18 32.43 56.05 0.74
N ALA A 19 31.77 56.78 -0.16
CA ALA A 19 30.68 56.26 -0.98
C ALA A 19 31.17 55.79 -2.35
N THR A 20 30.52 54.79 -2.93
CA THR A 20 30.59 54.51 -4.37
C THR A 20 29.25 53.94 -4.84
N GLU A 21 28.84 54.29 -6.06
CA GLU A 21 27.52 54.00 -6.61
C GLU A 21 27.39 52.61 -7.24
N VAL A 22 26.13 52.16 -7.32
CA VAL A 22 25.51 51.36 -8.38
C VAL A 22 26.38 50.31 -9.09
N ASP A 23 26.07 49.04 -8.82
CA ASP A 23 25.54 48.21 -9.91
C ASP A 23 24.54 47.17 -9.36
N ALA A 24 23.40 47.03 -10.05
CA ALA A 24 22.37 46.06 -9.67
C ALA A 24 22.49 44.82 -10.58
N PRO A 25 22.57 43.59 -10.03
CA PRO A 25 22.64 42.41 -10.88
C PRO A 25 21.33 42.25 -11.69
N PRO A 26 21.40 41.89 -12.98
CA PRO A 26 20.21 41.71 -13.79
C PRO A 26 19.39 40.53 -13.27
N ALA A 27 18.14 40.80 -12.91
CA ALA A 27 17.16 39.76 -12.70
C ALA A 27 16.67 39.26 -14.08
N ASP A 28 17.23 38.15 -14.56
CA ASP A 28 16.53 37.17 -15.40
C ASP A 28 17.38 35.90 -15.61
N ALA A 29 17.15 34.90 -14.75
CA ALA A 29 17.57 33.51 -14.93
C ALA A 29 16.67 32.53 -14.17
N ALA A 30 15.41 32.91 -13.90
CA ALA A 30 14.39 31.97 -13.44
C ALA A 30 14.03 31.06 -14.62
N ALA A 31 14.61 29.86 -14.66
CA ALA A 31 14.27 28.85 -15.65
C ALA A 31 12.75 28.57 -15.61
N ASP A 32 12.16 28.23 -16.76
CA ASP A 32 10.71 28.00 -16.97
C ASP A 32 10.23 26.74 -16.23
N ALA A 33 10.26 26.81 -14.89
CA ALA A 33 9.57 25.93 -13.99
C ALA A 33 8.08 26.21 -14.10
N ARG A 34 7.49 25.74 -15.20
CA ARG A 34 6.05 25.65 -15.36
C ARG A 34 5.52 24.85 -14.19
N LEU A 35 4.90 25.56 -13.25
CA LEU A 35 3.78 25.02 -12.51
C LEU A 35 2.80 24.50 -13.57
N ILE A 36 2.83 23.19 -13.79
CA ILE A 36 1.68 22.50 -14.33
C ILE A 36 0.62 22.71 -13.27
N ASP A 37 -0.26 23.68 -13.51
CA ASP A 37 -1.36 24.00 -12.63
C ASP A 37 -2.20 22.73 -12.50
N ALA A 38 -2.06 22.06 -11.37
CA ALA A 38 -2.65 20.76 -11.12
C ALA A 38 -4.13 20.99 -10.81
N VAL A 39 -4.89 21.30 -11.87
CA VAL A 39 -6.34 21.42 -11.85
C VAL A 39 -6.87 20.21 -11.09
N PRO A 40 -7.52 20.39 -9.93
CA PRO A 40 -8.03 19.27 -9.15
C PRO A 40 -8.93 18.41 -10.04
N ILE A 41 -8.77 17.08 -9.96
CA ILE A 41 -9.45 16.14 -10.84
C ILE A 41 -10.98 16.21 -10.67
N ASP A 42 -11.46 16.70 -9.53
CA ASP A 42 -12.87 17.01 -9.25
C ASP A 42 -13.37 18.34 -9.88
N SER A 43 -12.56 19.04 -10.67
CA SER A 43 -13.03 20.15 -11.51
C SER A 43 -13.98 19.62 -12.60
N PRO A 44 -15.15 20.24 -12.83
CA PRO A 44 -16.09 19.78 -13.85
C PRO A 44 -15.55 19.86 -15.29
N ASP A 45 -14.46 20.61 -15.50
CA ASP A 45 -13.75 20.74 -16.78
C ASP A 45 -12.45 19.90 -16.84
N ALA A 46 -12.11 19.12 -15.82
CA ALA A 46 -10.97 18.21 -15.86
C ALA A 46 -11.23 17.02 -16.79
N PRO A 47 -10.21 16.48 -17.48
CA PRO A 47 -10.33 15.17 -18.10
C PRO A 47 -10.56 14.11 -17.01
N PRO A 48 -11.34 13.05 -17.28
CA PRO A 48 -11.53 11.97 -16.31
C PRO A 48 -10.16 11.36 -15.96
N PRO A 49 -9.93 10.97 -14.70
CA PRO A 49 -8.67 10.37 -14.29
C PRO A 49 -8.34 9.13 -15.14
N PRO A 50 -7.06 8.87 -15.47
CA PRO A 50 -6.69 7.70 -16.26
C PRO A 50 -7.05 6.38 -15.58
N ASP A 51 -7.34 5.37 -16.38
CA ASP A 51 -7.61 4.01 -15.90
C ASP A 51 -6.41 3.43 -15.15
N VAL A 52 -6.70 2.55 -14.19
CA VAL A 52 -5.70 1.82 -13.42
C VAL A 52 -5.58 0.39 -13.96
N GLU A 53 -4.42 0.08 -14.53
CA GLU A 53 -3.99 -1.29 -14.79
C GLU A 53 -3.63 -1.96 -13.46
N VAL A 54 -4.20 -3.14 -13.22
CA VAL A 54 -3.92 -3.98 -12.05
C VAL A 54 -3.38 -5.31 -12.53
N VAL A 55 -2.30 -5.80 -11.92
CA VAL A 55 -1.89 -7.21 -12.00
C VAL A 55 -1.68 -7.74 -10.59
N VAL A 56 -2.36 -8.82 -10.22
CA VAL A 56 -2.45 -9.29 -8.82
C VAL A 56 -2.58 -10.81 -8.72
N THR A 57 -2.08 -11.38 -7.62
CA THR A 57 -2.26 -12.78 -7.20
C THR A 57 -2.26 -12.88 -5.68
N ALA A 58 -2.73 -14.01 -5.14
CA ALA A 58 -2.60 -14.32 -3.72
C ALA A 58 -2.55 -15.83 -3.47
N ASP A 59 -1.81 -16.21 -2.44
CA ASP A 59 -1.77 -17.57 -1.91
C ASP A 59 -2.77 -17.68 -0.74
N ASN A 60 -3.96 -18.29 -0.88
CA ASN A 60 -4.55 -18.91 -2.09
C ASN A 60 -5.67 -18.08 -2.72
N ALA A 61 -6.05 -16.92 -2.16
CA ALA A 61 -7.22 -16.20 -2.65
C ALA A 61 -7.18 -14.70 -2.43
N TYR A 62 -7.83 -13.98 -3.35
CA TYR A 62 -8.14 -12.58 -3.18
C TYR A 62 -9.50 -12.22 -3.79
N SER A 63 -10.03 -11.08 -3.36
CA SER A 63 -10.98 -10.22 -4.04
C SER A 63 -10.36 -8.81 -4.03
N PHE A 64 -10.79 -7.90 -4.92
CA PHE A 64 -10.32 -6.51 -4.83
C PHE A 64 -11.39 -5.52 -5.26
N GLY A 65 -11.16 -4.24 -4.98
CA GLY A 65 -12.11 -3.19 -5.32
C GLY A 65 -11.60 -1.80 -4.97
N TYR A 66 -12.43 -0.80 -5.24
CA TYR A 66 -12.17 0.60 -4.95
C TYR A 66 -13.38 1.25 -4.28
N GLY A 67 -13.14 2.22 -3.41
CA GLY A 67 -14.16 2.98 -2.69
C GLY A 67 -13.53 4.01 -1.76
N ASP A 68 -14.31 4.63 -0.89
CA ASP A 68 -13.84 5.67 0.04
C ASP A 68 -13.21 5.06 1.32
N ASP A 69 -12.96 5.87 2.34
CA ASP A 69 -12.44 5.41 3.63
C ASP A 69 -13.47 4.57 4.41
N THR A 70 -14.77 4.69 4.10
CA THR A 70 -15.88 4.00 4.76
C THR A 70 -16.16 2.61 4.19
N GLY A 71 -15.88 2.36 2.90
CA GLY A 71 -16.03 1.05 2.29
C GLY A 71 -15.78 0.98 0.78
N ILE A 72 -15.76 -0.24 0.25
CA ILE A 72 -15.66 -0.51 -1.19
C ILE A 72 -16.98 -0.14 -1.89
N GLY A 73 -16.90 0.63 -2.98
CA GLY A 73 -18.00 0.95 -3.87
C GLY A 73 -18.09 0.04 -5.12
N THR A 74 -16.94 -0.28 -5.73
CA THR A 74 -16.83 -1.22 -6.86
C THR A 74 -16.00 -2.44 -6.43
N TYR A 75 -16.58 -3.64 -6.46
CA TYR A 75 -15.98 -4.87 -5.91
C TYR A 75 -15.98 -6.02 -6.93
N ILE A 76 -14.82 -6.66 -7.09
CA ILE A 76 -14.63 -7.90 -7.84
C ILE A 76 -14.41 -9.01 -6.81
N GLN A 77 -15.46 -9.81 -6.58
CA GLN A 77 -15.43 -10.96 -5.69
C GLN A 77 -14.69 -12.12 -6.38
N GLY A 78 -13.48 -12.41 -5.91
CA GLY A 78 -12.66 -13.46 -6.49
C GLY A 78 -12.93 -14.85 -5.89
N THR A 79 -12.17 -15.82 -6.39
CA THR A 79 -12.25 -17.23 -5.99
C THR A 79 -10.88 -17.75 -5.59
N ARG A 80 -10.85 -18.75 -4.70
CA ARG A 80 -9.61 -19.35 -4.18
C ARG A 80 -8.98 -20.27 -5.23
N ALA A 81 -7.70 -20.04 -5.53
CA ALA A 81 -6.85 -20.95 -6.28
C ALA A 81 -6.87 -22.36 -5.65
N VAL A 82 -6.91 -23.40 -6.49
CA VAL A 82 -6.89 -24.80 -6.03
C VAL A 82 -5.62 -25.54 -6.47
N THR A 83 -4.72 -24.83 -7.15
CA THR A 83 -3.41 -25.31 -7.60
C THR A 83 -2.39 -24.17 -7.55
N ALA A 84 -1.12 -24.50 -7.34
CA ALA A 84 -0.02 -23.54 -7.45
C ALA A 84 0.05 -22.86 -8.84
N GLY A 85 -0.43 -23.53 -9.90
CA GLY A 85 -0.48 -22.95 -11.24
C GLY A 85 -1.25 -21.63 -11.25
N GLN A 86 -2.45 -21.64 -10.67
CA GLN A 86 -3.38 -20.51 -10.53
C GLN A 86 -2.88 -19.37 -9.62
N ILE A 87 -1.62 -19.42 -9.16
CA ILE A 87 -0.98 -18.39 -8.34
C ILE A 87 0.27 -17.88 -9.04
N PHE A 88 1.12 -18.80 -9.54
CA PHE A 88 2.49 -18.49 -9.98
C PHE A 88 2.71 -18.54 -11.51
N ASN A 89 1.90 -19.28 -12.28
CA ASN A 89 2.21 -19.56 -13.69
C ASN A 89 2.07 -18.36 -14.64
N CYS A 90 2.80 -18.41 -15.76
CA CYS A 90 2.49 -17.62 -16.96
C CYS A 90 1.62 -18.44 -17.93
N PRO A 91 0.85 -17.79 -18.84
CA PRO A 91 0.63 -16.35 -18.96
C PRO A 91 -0.22 -15.75 -17.82
N ILE A 92 -0.37 -14.43 -17.81
CA ILE A 92 -1.43 -13.77 -17.04
C ILE A 92 -2.78 -14.43 -17.34
N GLY A 93 -3.58 -14.65 -16.30
CA GLY A 93 -4.86 -15.37 -16.35
C GLY A 93 -4.76 -16.89 -16.13
N GLU A 94 -3.57 -17.48 -16.24
CA GLU A 94 -3.29 -18.85 -15.76
C GLU A 94 -2.63 -18.86 -14.37
N GLY A 95 -2.04 -17.73 -13.96
CA GLY A 95 -1.53 -17.45 -12.61
C GLY A 95 -2.03 -16.08 -12.12
N PRO A 96 -1.18 -15.03 -12.05
CA PRO A 96 -1.64 -13.69 -11.71
C PRO A 96 -2.62 -13.16 -12.77
N GLU A 97 -3.66 -12.47 -12.33
CA GLU A 97 -4.71 -11.95 -13.19
C GLU A 97 -4.48 -10.47 -13.51
N ARG A 98 -5.06 -9.98 -14.62
CA ARG A 98 -5.00 -8.57 -15.03
C ARG A 98 -6.38 -7.96 -15.16
N TYR A 99 -6.51 -6.76 -14.63
CA TYR A 99 -7.72 -5.94 -14.75
C TYR A 99 -7.38 -4.54 -15.24
N VAL A 100 -8.35 -3.89 -15.90
CA VAL A 100 -8.33 -2.46 -16.17
C VAL A 100 -9.52 -1.87 -15.45
N VAL A 101 -9.26 -0.98 -14.49
CA VAL A 101 -10.28 -0.34 -13.67
C VAL A 101 -10.50 1.08 -14.20
N PRO A 102 -11.75 1.46 -14.55
CA PRO A 102 -12.06 2.82 -14.99
C PRO A 102 -11.56 3.84 -13.97
N GLY A 103 -10.84 4.87 -14.40
CA GLY A 103 -10.25 5.84 -13.47
C GLY A 103 -11.30 6.54 -12.60
N ALA A 104 -12.53 6.73 -13.12
CA ALA A 104 -13.67 7.26 -12.37
C ALA A 104 -14.16 6.36 -11.21
N SER A 105 -13.78 5.08 -11.18
CA SER A 105 -13.97 4.19 -10.02
C SER A 105 -12.86 4.32 -8.97
N ALA A 106 -11.79 5.06 -9.27
CA ALA A 106 -10.60 5.24 -8.45
C ALA A 106 -10.13 6.71 -8.39
N PRO A 107 -10.98 7.70 -8.03
CA PRO A 107 -10.54 9.08 -7.80
C PRO A 107 -9.49 9.16 -6.68
N ASP A 108 -8.74 10.25 -6.57
CA ASP A 108 -7.61 10.38 -5.60
C ASP A 108 -8.05 10.40 -4.12
N THR A 109 -9.35 10.59 -3.87
CA THR A 109 -10.00 10.49 -2.56
C THR A 109 -10.35 9.06 -2.14
N ALA A 110 -10.14 8.08 -3.02
CA ALA A 110 -10.46 6.68 -2.80
C ALA A 110 -9.30 5.88 -2.16
N TYR A 111 -9.59 4.62 -1.89
CA TYR A 111 -8.65 3.57 -1.56
C TYR A 111 -8.82 2.42 -2.55
N LEU A 112 -7.69 1.88 -3.01
CA LEU A 112 -7.61 0.51 -3.49
C LEU A 112 -7.73 -0.41 -2.27
N TYR A 113 -8.63 -1.38 -2.32
CA TYR A 113 -8.79 -2.44 -1.32
C TYR A 113 -8.49 -3.80 -1.94
N ILE A 114 -7.72 -4.63 -1.24
CA ILE A 114 -7.54 -6.05 -1.57
C ILE A 114 -7.95 -6.88 -0.35
N VAL A 115 -8.85 -7.83 -0.54
CA VAL A 115 -9.32 -8.75 0.50
C VAL A 115 -8.70 -10.11 0.22
N SER A 116 -8.06 -10.76 1.20
CA SER A 116 -7.36 -12.04 0.97
C SER A 116 -7.53 -13.01 2.13
N TRP A 117 -7.58 -14.31 1.81
CA TRP A 117 -7.68 -15.40 2.78
C TRP A 117 -6.84 -16.61 2.34
N ASP A 118 -6.36 -17.35 3.32
CA ASP A 118 -5.51 -18.53 3.15
C ASP A 118 -6.33 -19.83 3.14
N ASP A 119 -5.67 -20.96 2.92
CA ASP A 119 -6.26 -22.31 3.04
C ASP A 119 -5.76 -23.08 4.28
N LEU A 120 -4.93 -22.42 5.10
CA LEU A 120 -4.22 -22.94 6.28
C LEU A 120 -3.24 -24.10 6.02
N ARG A 121 -2.60 -24.21 4.84
CA ARG A 121 -1.75 -25.38 4.52
C ARG A 121 -0.26 -25.13 4.38
N VAL A 122 0.18 -24.24 3.47
CA VAL A 122 1.60 -24.15 3.09
C VAL A 122 2.14 -22.74 3.30
N THR A 123 1.67 -21.82 2.48
CA THR A 123 2.10 -20.42 2.41
C THR A 123 0.87 -19.53 2.31
N GLN A 124 1.02 -18.25 2.63
CA GLN A 124 -0.04 -17.27 2.47
C GLN A 124 0.49 -15.85 2.28
N GLY A 125 -0.12 -15.08 1.39
CA GLY A 125 0.34 -13.75 1.01
C GLY A 125 -0.44 -13.16 -0.16
N VAL A 126 -0.36 -11.84 -0.33
CA VAL A 126 -0.82 -11.14 -1.55
C VAL A 126 0.37 -10.47 -2.26
N LEU A 127 0.37 -10.49 -3.59
CA LEU A 127 1.39 -9.88 -4.45
C LEU A 127 0.73 -9.16 -5.63
N GLY A 128 1.19 -7.96 -5.99
CA GLY A 128 0.61 -7.22 -7.11
C GLY A 128 1.32 -5.92 -7.47
N GLN A 129 0.89 -5.35 -8.60
CA GLN A 129 1.31 -4.06 -9.12
C GLN A 129 0.11 -3.28 -9.70
N PHE A 130 0.19 -1.95 -9.60
CA PHE A 130 -0.90 -1.03 -9.91
C PHE A 130 -0.31 0.17 -10.64
N ARG A 131 -0.79 0.47 -11.86
CA ARG A 131 -0.27 1.56 -12.70
C ARG A 131 -1.41 2.38 -13.26
N ARG A 132 -1.29 3.71 -13.20
CA ARG A 132 -2.30 4.65 -13.70
C ARG A 132 -1.73 5.49 -14.85
N GLY A 133 -2.39 5.47 -16.00
CA GLY A 133 -1.91 6.18 -17.19
C GLY A 133 -0.48 5.77 -17.58
N ALA A 134 0.38 6.75 -17.86
CA ALA A 134 1.82 6.56 -18.08
C ALA A 134 2.66 6.73 -16.78
N GLY A 135 2.02 6.83 -15.62
CA GLY A 135 2.69 6.98 -14.33
C GLY A 135 3.54 5.78 -13.93
N ALA A 136 4.40 5.98 -12.92
CA ALA A 136 5.19 4.90 -12.34
C ALA A 136 4.27 3.87 -11.65
N PRO A 137 4.54 2.56 -11.76
CA PRO A 137 3.78 1.55 -11.04
C PRO A 137 4.04 1.61 -9.54
N VAL A 138 2.99 1.43 -8.74
CA VAL A 138 3.08 1.09 -7.32
C VAL A 138 3.01 -0.42 -7.17
N TYR A 139 3.69 -0.94 -6.15
CA TYR A 139 3.76 -2.36 -5.86
C TYR A 139 3.17 -2.71 -4.50
N THR A 140 2.72 -3.94 -4.32
CA THR A 140 2.59 -4.52 -2.98
C THR A 140 3.96 -4.52 -2.31
N GLY A 141 4.02 -4.13 -1.04
CA GLY A 141 5.26 -4.01 -0.28
C GLY A 141 5.77 -2.59 -0.02
N GLY A 142 5.11 -1.57 -0.59
CA GLY A 142 5.35 -0.16 -0.26
C GLY A 142 4.97 0.19 1.20
N GLU A 143 5.48 1.31 1.70
CA GLU A 143 5.35 1.69 3.13
C GLU A 143 3.92 2.17 3.50
N ASP A 144 3.19 2.69 2.52
CA ASP A 144 1.86 3.32 2.65
C ASP A 144 0.71 2.30 2.74
N TRP A 145 1.01 1.02 2.49
CA TRP A 145 0.06 -0.07 2.63
C TRP A 145 -0.37 -0.27 4.08
N GLN A 146 -1.67 -0.47 4.27
CA GLN A 146 -2.28 -0.77 5.55
C GLN A 146 -3.01 -2.11 5.46
N VAL A 147 -3.07 -2.86 6.56
CA VAL A 147 -3.85 -4.10 6.67
C VAL A 147 -4.70 -4.10 7.94
N CYS A 148 -5.90 -4.66 7.83
CA CYS A 148 -6.73 -5.04 8.96
C CYS A 148 -7.01 -6.55 8.90
N ALA A 149 -6.77 -7.25 10.00
CA ALA A 149 -6.99 -8.68 10.13
C ALA A 149 -8.29 -8.93 10.89
N THR A 150 -9.29 -9.53 10.23
CA THR A 150 -10.66 -9.62 10.75
C THR A 150 -10.86 -10.76 11.75
N GLY A 151 -10.04 -11.82 11.67
CA GLY A 151 -10.18 -13.02 12.49
C GLY A 151 -11.24 -14.00 12.02
N ILE A 152 -11.82 -13.81 10.83
CA ILE A 152 -12.87 -14.66 10.27
C ILE A 152 -12.22 -15.77 9.45
N ASP A 153 -12.31 -17.01 9.93
CA ASP A 153 -11.76 -18.16 9.23
C ASP A 153 -12.56 -18.47 7.95
N LEU A 154 -11.97 -18.13 6.80
CA LEU A 154 -12.49 -18.43 5.46
C LEU A 154 -11.74 -19.60 4.79
N SER A 155 -10.91 -20.37 5.51
CA SER A 155 -10.05 -21.42 4.94
C SER A 155 -10.83 -22.49 4.16
N ALA A 156 -12.08 -22.76 4.56
CA ALA A 156 -12.99 -23.64 3.84
C ALA A 156 -13.56 -23.01 2.54
N SER A 157 -13.69 -21.67 2.47
CA SER A 157 -14.44 -20.97 1.42
C SER A 157 -13.71 -20.92 0.07
N ALA A 158 -14.40 -21.39 -0.97
CA ALA A 158 -13.94 -21.28 -2.36
C ALA A 158 -14.15 -19.87 -2.96
N ASN A 159 -15.06 -19.08 -2.39
CA ASN A 159 -15.39 -17.72 -2.85
C ASN A 159 -15.02 -16.70 -1.77
N GLY A 160 -14.69 -15.47 -2.18
CA GLY A 160 -14.45 -14.38 -1.23
C GLY A 160 -15.71 -13.96 -0.46
N PRO A 161 -15.56 -13.14 0.59
CA PRO A 161 -16.69 -12.50 1.25
C PRO A 161 -17.44 -11.57 0.28
N THR A 162 -18.70 -11.29 0.56
CA THR A 162 -19.48 -10.30 -0.22
C THR A 162 -19.05 -8.87 0.10
N GLN A 163 -19.29 -7.92 -0.81
CA GLN A 163 -19.00 -6.50 -0.61
C GLN A 163 -19.61 -5.94 0.70
N ALA A 164 -20.80 -6.41 1.09
CA ALA A 164 -21.45 -6.01 2.35
C ALA A 164 -20.69 -6.50 3.59
N GLU A 165 -20.17 -7.74 3.55
CA GLU A 165 -19.33 -8.29 4.62
C GLU A 165 -17.98 -7.59 4.70
N VAL A 166 -17.41 -7.16 3.56
CA VAL A 166 -16.17 -6.37 3.52
C VAL A 166 -16.37 -4.99 4.10
N ASN A 167 -17.43 -4.27 3.71
CA ASN A 167 -17.71 -2.93 4.24
C ASN A 167 -18.06 -2.97 5.73
N ALA A 168 -18.73 -4.02 6.21
CA ALA A 168 -18.94 -4.24 7.64
C ALA A 168 -17.63 -4.42 8.43
N GLN A 169 -16.62 -5.09 7.86
CA GLN A 169 -15.30 -5.21 8.47
C GLN A 169 -14.50 -3.91 8.38
N ILE A 170 -14.52 -3.19 7.25
CA ILE A 170 -13.88 -1.86 7.11
C ILE A 170 -14.38 -0.90 8.20
N ALA A 171 -15.69 -0.87 8.46
CA ALA A 171 -16.28 -0.06 9.54
C ALA A 171 -15.74 -0.44 10.93
N ILE A 172 -15.57 -1.73 11.24
CA ILE A 172 -14.95 -2.21 12.48
C ILE A 172 -13.47 -1.78 12.55
N CYS A 173 -12.75 -1.89 11.44
CA CYS A 173 -11.33 -1.54 11.36
C CYS A 173 -11.07 -0.04 11.55
N ASN A 174 -11.93 0.81 11.00
CA ASN A 174 -11.93 2.26 11.22
C ASN A 174 -12.26 2.61 12.68
N ALA A 175 -13.26 1.95 13.26
CA ALA A 175 -13.73 2.25 14.62
C ALA A 175 -12.81 1.71 15.74
N GLY A 176 -11.86 0.82 15.45
CA GLY A 176 -10.98 0.21 16.45
C GLY A 176 -11.69 -0.79 17.37
N THR A 177 -12.88 -1.24 16.98
CA THR A 177 -13.82 -2.02 17.81
C THR A 177 -13.62 -3.53 17.71
N GLY A 178 -12.72 -4.01 16.85
CA GLY A 178 -12.39 -5.43 16.76
C GLY A 178 -11.79 -5.98 18.06
N ALA A 179 -11.98 -7.28 18.30
CA ALA A 179 -11.63 -7.91 19.56
C ALA A 179 -10.11 -8.22 19.66
N PRO A 180 -9.40 -7.78 20.73
CA PRO A 180 -7.94 -7.86 20.83
C PRO A 180 -7.34 -9.27 20.69
N GLY A 181 -8.09 -10.30 21.10
CA GLY A 181 -7.64 -11.70 21.03
C GLY A 181 -7.69 -12.30 19.64
N THR A 182 -8.67 -11.92 18.81
CA THR A 182 -8.99 -12.59 17.54
C THR A 182 -8.83 -11.71 16.30
N THR A 183 -8.75 -10.39 16.42
CA THR A 183 -8.64 -9.46 15.27
C THR A 183 -7.52 -8.44 15.52
N SER A 184 -7.01 -7.78 14.47
CA SER A 184 -6.06 -6.65 14.59
C SER A 184 -6.63 -5.43 15.31
N ARG A 185 -7.94 -5.46 15.63
CA ARG A 185 -8.79 -4.36 16.12
C ARG A 185 -9.03 -3.22 15.14
N GLY A 186 -8.03 -2.89 14.34
CA GLY A 186 -8.07 -1.86 13.32
C GLY A 186 -6.88 -1.95 12.36
N TRP A 187 -6.66 -0.89 11.60
CA TRP A 187 -5.60 -0.81 10.60
C TRP A 187 -4.22 -0.76 11.24
N VAL A 188 -3.29 -1.53 10.68
CA VAL A 188 -1.85 -1.50 10.98
C VAL A 188 -1.04 -1.35 9.69
N ASN A 189 0.13 -0.72 9.76
CA ASN A 189 1.13 -0.68 8.69
C ASN A 189 2.42 -1.39 9.14
N THR A 190 3.52 -1.19 8.43
CA THR A 190 4.83 -1.78 8.73
C THR A 190 5.41 -1.35 10.09
N VAL A 191 5.04 -0.17 10.57
CA VAL A 191 5.51 0.42 11.84
C VAL A 191 4.63 0.00 13.01
N GLY A 192 3.32 -0.16 12.80
CA GLY A 192 2.38 -0.61 13.83
C GLY A 192 0.97 -0.05 13.63
N ALA A 193 0.35 0.37 14.73
CA ALA A 193 -1.04 0.81 14.77
C ALA A 193 -1.29 2.12 13.99
N VAL A 194 -2.20 2.06 13.01
CA VAL A 194 -2.76 3.23 12.32
C VAL A 194 -4.09 3.61 12.97
N THR A 195 -5.00 2.64 13.19
CA THR A 195 -6.15 2.85 14.10
C THR A 195 -5.67 2.82 15.54
N ALA A 196 -6.11 3.76 16.37
CA ALA A 196 -5.70 3.87 17.77
C ALA A 196 -5.93 2.56 18.57
N GLY A 197 -4.85 1.96 19.06
CA GLY A 197 -4.89 0.70 19.81
C GLY A 197 -5.06 -0.57 18.97
N ALA A 198 -4.87 -0.50 17.65
CA ALA A 198 -4.68 -1.69 16.81
C ALA A 198 -3.45 -2.50 17.23
N LEU A 199 -3.42 -3.77 16.81
CA LEU A 199 -2.44 -4.77 17.23
C LEU A 199 -1.84 -5.47 16.01
N GLY A 200 -0.55 -5.80 16.07
CA GLY A 200 0.20 -6.40 14.97
C GLY A 200 0.84 -5.36 14.04
N THR A 201 1.31 -5.84 12.88
CA THR A 201 1.99 -5.06 11.83
C THR A 201 1.65 -5.63 10.45
N LEU A 202 1.80 -4.82 9.41
CA LEU A 202 1.95 -5.30 8.03
C LEU A 202 3.33 -5.96 7.88
N ALA A 203 3.36 -7.23 7.48
CA ALA A 203 4.57 -7.92 7.11
C ALA A 203 4.89 -7.71 5.64
N ILE A 204 6.16 -7.42 5.34
CA ILE A 204 6.72 -7.33 3.99
C ILE A 204 7.63 -8.54 3.76
N GLY A 205 7.41 -9.25 2.66
CA GLY A 205 8.08 -10.50 2.34
C GLY A 205 9.21 -10.37 1.31
N GLU A 206 9.54 -11.50 0.69
CA GLU A 206 10.51 -11.55 -0.40
C GLU A 206 9.99 -10.82 -1.66
N PRO A 207 10.90 -10.28 -2.49
CA PRO A 207 10.56 -9.70 -3.79
C PRO A 207 10.28 -10.78 -4.84
N ASN A 208 9.57 -10.43 -5.90
CA ASN A 208 9.29 -11.32 -7.03
C ASN A 208 10.49 -11.42 -8.01
N ASP A 209 11.71 -11.55 -7.49
CA ASP A 209 12.96 -11.60 -8.27
C ASP A 209 13.56 -13.02 -8.44
N GLY A 210 13.03 -14.00 -7.70
CA GLY A 210 13.50 -15.38 -7.70
C GLY A 210 12.49 -16.37 -7.12
N ALA A 211 12.96 -17.59 -6.86
CA ALA A 211 12.18 -18.69 -6.27
C ALA A 211 12.98 -19.36 -5.14
N ALA A 212 13.53 -18.54 -4.24
CA ALA A 212 14.58 -18.96 -3.29
C ALA A 212 14.13 -18.96 -1.81
N GLY A 213 13.05 -18.25 -1.46
CA GLY A 213 12.51 -18.18 -0.10
C GLY A 213 11.34 -19.12 0.15
N ASP A 214 10.17 -18.54 0.34
CA ASP A 214 8.91 -19.22 0.68
C ASP A 214 8.06 -19.48 -0.57
N PHE A 215 8.04 -18.53 -1.51
CA PHE A 215 7.20 -18.57 -2.72
C PHE A 215 8.00 -18.94 -3.98
N PRO A 216 7.40 -19.70 -4.92
CA PRO A 216 7.83 -19.70 -6.31
C PRO A 216 7.73 -18.31 -6.94
N LEU A 217 8.59 -18.03 -7.92
CA LEU A 217 8.52 -16.83 -8.75
C LEU A 217 7.14 -16.75 -9.43
N VAL A 218 6.36 -15.72 -9.13
CA VAL A 218 5.12 -15.42 -9.85
C VAL A 218 5.51 -14.86 -11.22
N CYS A 219 4.80 -15.28 -12.27
CA CYS A 219 4.97 -14.86 -13.66
C CYS A 219 5.59 -13.45 -13.79
N PRO A 220 6.88 -13.31 -14.17
CA PRO A 220 7.57 -12.03 -14.12
C PRO A 220 7.12 -11.05 -15.20
N ALA A 221 7.34 -9.75 -14.97
CA ALA A 221 7.03 -8.66 -15.91
C ALA A 221 7.67 -8.83 -17.30
N SER A 222 8.78 -9.55 -17.43
CA SER A 222 9.39 -9.92 -18.72
C SER A 222 8.51 -10.83 -19.60
N MET A 223 7.52 -11.50 -19.00
CA MET A 223 6.45 -12.24 -19.68
C MET A 223 5.08 -11.53 -19.52
N GLY A 224 5.10 -10.24 -19.19
CA GLY A 224 3.92 -9.39 -19.01
C GLY A 224 3.23 -9.49 -17.65
N GLY A 225 3.79 -10.26 -16.71
CA GLY A 225 3.28 -10.45 -15.35
C GLY A 225 3.71 -9.39 -14.34
N ILE A 226 4.08 -9.80 -13.13
CA ILE A 226 4.41 -8.92 -11.98
C ILE A 226 5.91 -8.60 -11.96
N ASP A 227 6.24 -7.34 -11.69
CA ASP A 227 7.61 -6.82 -11.61
C ASP A 227 8.38 -7.37 -10.39
N ALA A 228 9.71 -7.46 -10.53
CA ALA A 228 10.61 -7.93 -9.49
C ALA A 228 10.63 -7.07 -8.22
N ASN A 229 10.26 -5.79 -8.30
CA ASN A 229 10.20 -4.90 -7.15
C ASN A 229 8.96 -5.15 -6.25
N ALA A 230 7.95 -5.87 -6.75
CA ALA A 230 6.79 -6.23 -5.94
C ALA A 230 7.14 -7.28 -4.88
N ARG A 231 6.61 -7.11 -3.67
CA ARG A 231 6.84 -7.98 -2.51
C ARG A 231 5.55 -8.54 -1.97
N TRP A 232 5.64 -9.75 -1.44
CA TRP A 232 4.52 -10.37 -0.73
C TRP A 232 4.14 -9.58 0.51
N MET A 233 2.84 -9.46 0.77
CA MET A 233 2.30 -8.82 1.98
C MET A 233 1.42 -9.78 2.77
N TRP A 234 1.52 -9.73 4.10
CA TRP A 234 0.61 -10.42 5.02
C TRP A 234 0.48 -9.68 6.36
N TYR A 235 -0.40 -10.13 7.24
CA TYR A 235 -0.50 -9.58 8.60
C TYR A 235 0.34 -10.39 9.60
N GLN A 236 1.11 -9.68 10.42
CA GLN A 236 1.90 -10.25 11.52
C GLN A 236 1.24 -9.90 12.87
N PRO A 237 0.64 -10.89 13.58
CA PRO A 237 0.08 -10.67 14.93
C PRO A 237 1.14 -10.38 16.00
N GLY A 238 2.41 -10.70 15.72
CA GLY A 238 3.47 -10.81 16.71
C GLY A 238 3.60 -12.24 17.25
N GLY A 239 4.79 -12.61 17.71
CA GLY A 239 5.07 -13.93 18.27
C GLY A 239 5.26 -15.07 17.24
N VAL A 240 5.03 -14.83 15.95
CA VAL A 240 5.27 -15.81 14.87
C VAL A 240 6.51 -15.43 14.08
N ALA A 241 7.43 -16.38 13.88
CA ALA A 241 8.74 -16.12 13.26
C ALA A 241 8.66 -15.79 11.75
N ASN A 242 7.70 -16.37 11.03
CA ASN A 242 7.45 -16.08 9.62
C ASN A 242 5.92 -15.98 9.40
N PRO A 243 5.39 -14.82 8.97
CA PRO A 243 3.96 -14.64 8.72
C PRO A 243 3.49 -15.15 7.35
N PHE A 244 4.39 -15.58 6.47
CA PHE A 244 4.09 -16.06 5.11
C PHE A 244 3.97 -17.59 5.00
N ARG A 245 4.30 -18.34 6.06
CA ARG A 245 4.12 -19.80 6.14
C ARG A 245 2.97 -20.16 7.07
N SER A 246 2.22 -21.21 6.73
CA SER A 246 1.05 -21.56 7.52
C SER A 246 1.41 -22.30 8.81
N THR A 247 0.52 -22.18 9.80
CA THR A 247 0.62 -22.90 11.09
C THR A 247 -0.42 -24.01 11.22
N GLY A 248 -1.22 -24.28 10.17
CA GLY A 248 -2.36 -25.21 10.24
C GLY A 248 -3.57 -24.67 11.02
N THR A 249 -3.55 -23.40 11.41
CA THR A 249 -4.58 -22.73 12.22
C THR A 249 -4.66 -21.25 11.85
N ASN A 250 -5.80 -20.59 12.07
CA ASN A 250 -6.00 -19.16 11.80
C ASN A 250 -5.25 -18.24 12.80
N THR A 251 -3.94 -18.42 12.94
CA THR A 251 -3.03 -17.62 13.77
C THR A 251 -2.91 -16.19 13.24
N PHE A 252 -2.95 -16.02 11.92
CA PHE A 252 -2.81 -14.72 11.26
C PHE A 252 -4.11 -13.92 11.19
N ARG A 253 -5.20 -14.43 11.77
CA ARG A 253 -6.49 -13.73 11.81
C ARG A 253 -6.99 -13.37 10.41
N ALA A 254 -6.79 -14.31 9.49
CA ALA A 254 -7.07 -14.28 8.06
C ALA A 254 -8.54 -13.99 7.76
N TYR A 255 -8.85 -13.88 6.45
CA TYR A 255 -9.67 -12.77 5.94
C TYR A 255 -9.03 -11.45 6.40
N LEU A 256 -7.99 -11.08 5.66
CA LEU A 256 -7.30 -9.79 5.74
C LEU A 256 -7.93 -8.82 4.73
N ILE A 257 -7.94 -7.54 5.09
CA ILE A 257 -8.26 -6.44 4.19
C ILE A 257 -7.03 -5.54 4.13
N PHE A 258 -6.38 -5.46 2.99
CA PHE A 258 -5.33 -4.50 2.68
C PHE A 258 -5.94 -3.26 2.04
N ARG A 259 -5.37 -2.09 2.29
CA ARG A 259 -5.71 -0.86 1.56
C ARG A 259 -4.49 0.01 1.26
N LEU A 260 -4.60 0.77 0.17
CA LEU A 260 -3.66 1.80 -0.28
C LEU A 260 -4.49 3.03 -0.71
N PRO A 261 -4.18 4.26 -0.27
CA PRO A 261 -4.83 5.46 -0.81
C PRO A 261 -4.53 5.60 -2.31
N THR A 262 -5.53 5.93 -3.13
CA THR A 262 -5.34 5.99 -4.60
C THR A 262 -4.45 7.15 -5.05
N VAL A 263 -4.34 8.22 -4.25
CA VAL A 263 -3.39 9.32 -4.47
C VAL A 263 -1.93 8.86 -4.49
N GLU A 264 -1.60 7.74 -3.81
CA GLU A 264 -0.25 7.17 -3.85
C GLU A 264 0.06 6.45 -5.17
N ILE A 265 -0.91 6.26 -6.07
CA ILE A 265 -0.72 5.67 -7.40
C ILE A 265 -0.48 6.79 -8.43
N PRO A 266 0.79 7.03 -8.86
CA PRO A 266 1.13 8.21 -9.64
C PRO A 266 0.40 8.27 -10.99
N ILE A 267 -0.04 9.48 -11.35
CA ILE A 267 -0.55 9.80 -12.69
C ILE A 267 0.64 10.16 -13.61
N GLY A 268 0.50 9.84 -14.90
CA GLY A 268 1.38 10.27 -15.98
C GLY A 268 0.68 10.17 -17.33
#